data_AF-A0A1V4WV08-F1
#
_entry.id   AF-A0A1V4WV08-F1
#
_cell.length_a   1.000
_cell.length_b   1.000
_cell.length_c   1.000
_cell.angle_alpha   90.00
_cell.angle_beta   90.00
_cell.angle_gamma   90.00
#
_symmetry.space_group_name_H-M   'P 1'
#
loop_
_entity.id
_entity.type
_entity.pdbx_description
1 polymer ?
#
loop_
_entity_poly.entity_id
_entity_poly.type
_entity_poly.pdbx_seq_one_letter_code
_entity_poly.pdbx_strand_id
1 'polypeptide(L)'
;MEKPPVNNAYVAYFDVLGFTSRFLSGDLRNRYEKLVAAIDERGDKDVTYFLFSDSIVVISKVFAKVRETARSIYTWGILNDFWLRGGIAHGGMTPLDFSSFVSGNRVILPFLGEGYLKAYKLESTLNISGIALDGIFFEPGKECAALKRRVDFVEYEEYLPKRGYEDTKLLLLPEEGSLRQIVDTMYFEEMLKSHINDIDKYINTFIFFIETLLRTADHPTVVKFLDNLLKQLELHGSHVLIPSKVIIIFVAVIEGLIRRFRSGTFDDIPGNPRERLETYVGNILGTLKTQGYLPTFVDYVLEYDKARHTTVYKDINRLRADWSDFH
;
A
#
# COMPACT_ATOMS: atom_id res chain seq x y z
N MET A 1 8.40 38.70 26.52
CA MET A 1 7.37 38.09 25.66
C MET A 1 7.49 36.58 25.81
N GLU A 2 6.54 35.96 26.51
CA GLU A 2 6.43 34.50 26.53
C GLU A 2 6.13 34.02 25.10
N LYS A 3 6.85 32.99 24.63
CA LYS A 3 6.52 32.35 23.36
C LYS A 3 5.08 31.84 23.47
N PRO A 4 4.20 32.09 22.48
CA PRO A 4 2.87 31.52 22.50
C PRO A 4 2.97 29.99 22.67
N PRO A 5 2.08 29.37 23.46
CA PRO A 5 2.12 27.93 23.67
C PRO A 5 2.09 27.22 22.32
N VAL A 6 3.02 26.28 22.11
CA VAL A 6 3.14 25.57 20.84
C VAL A 6 1.87 24.74 20.63
N ASN A 7 1.01 25.18 19.72
CA ASN A 7 -0.24 24.49 19.42
C ASN A 7 0.05 23.27 18.53
N ASN A 8 0.60 22.21 19.12
CA ASN A 8 0.92 20.99 18.38
C ASN A 8 -0.35 20.20 18.03
N ALA A 9 -0.36 19.55 16.87
CA ALA A 9 -1.40 18.61 16.46
C ALA A 9 -0.80 17.48 15.60
N TYR A 10 -1.58 16.41 15.48
CA TYR A 10 -1.33 15.35 14.52
C TYR A 10 -2.06 15.69 13.21
N VAL A 11 -1.36 15.52 12.09
CA VAL A 11 -1.86 15.84 10.76
C VAL A 11 -1.66 14.63 9.86
N ALA A 12 -2.71 14.17 9.20
CA ALA A 12 -2.61 13.30 8.05
C ALA A 12 -2.89 14.11 6.78
N TYR A 13 -1.99 14.00 5.79
CA TYR A 13 -2.15 14.54 4.45
C TYR A 13 -2.30 13.39 3.47
N PHE A 14 -3.25 13.52 2.55
CA PHE A 14 -3.49 12.60 1.45
C PHE A 14 -3.49 13.34 0.13
N ASP A 15 -2.99 12.68 -0.89
CA ASP A 15 -3.09 13.02 -2.30
C ASP A 15 -3.75 11.86 -3.06
N VAL A 16 -4.65 12.21 -3.98
CA VAL A 16 -5.36 11.24 -4.82
C VAL A 16 -4.49 10.85 -6.01
N LEU A 17 -4.12 9.58 -6.06
CA LEU A 17 -3.22 9.08 -7.09
C LEU A 17 -3.91 9.08 -8.46
N GLY A 18 -3.27 9.74 -9.44
CA GLY A 18 -3.79 9.87 -10.80
C GLY A 18 -5.01 10.78 -10.90
N PHE A 19 -5.21 11.72 -9.97
CA PHE A 19 -6.41 12.57 -9.92
C PHE A 19 -6.76 13.21 -11.28
N THR A 20 -5.80 13.89 -11.92
CA THR A 20 -6.07 14.62 -13.17
C THR A 20 -6.55 13.72 -14.30
N SER A 21 -5.88 12.58 -14.54
CA SER A 21 -6.25 11.65 -15.62
C SER A 21 -7.62 11.02 -15.37
N ARG A 22 -7.93 10.70 -14.11
CA ARG A 22 -9.15 10.01 -13.70
C ARG A 22 -10.35 10.93 -13.52
N PHE A 23 -10.11 12.19 -13.20
CA PHE A 23 -11.15 13.21 -13.16
C PHE A 23 -11.65 13.51 -14.58
N LEU A 24 -10.75 13.59 -15.56
CA LEU A 24 -11.10 13.82 -16.97
C LEU A 24 -11.88 12.64 -17.60
N SER A 25 -11.69 11.40 -17.13
CA SER A 25 -12.48 10.25 -17.60
C SER A 25 -13.91 10.19 -17.04
N GLY A 26 -14.22 10.99 -16.01
CA GLY A 26 -15.54 11.03 -15.35
C GLY A 26 -15.75 10.03 -14.21
N ASP A 27 -14.85 9.04 -14.06
CA ASP A 27 -14.98 7.98 -13.04
C ASP A 27 -14.74 8.48 -11.61
N LEU A 28 -13.91 9.51 -11.46
CA LEU A 28 -13.49 10.00 -10.15
C LEU A 28 -14.56 10.84 -9.45
N ARG A 29 -15.42 11.55 -10.19
CA ARG A 29 -16.39 12.49 -9.61
C ARG A 29 -17.38 11.79 -8.69
N ASN A 30 -18.02 10.71 -9.16
CA ASN A 30 -18.98 9.95 -8.37
C ASN A 30 -18.34 9.29 -7.15
N ARG A 31 -17.07 8.89 -7.25
CA ARG A 31 -16.32 8.30 -6.13
C ARG A 31 -15.94 9.37 -5.10
N TYR A 32 -15.53 10.55 -5.55
CA TYR A 32 -15.22 11.67 -4.70
C TYR A 32 -16.45 12.11 -3.88
N GLU A 33 -17.64 12.18 -4.49
CA GLU A 33 -18.89 12.48 -3.77
C GLU A 33 -19.20 11.43 -2.69
N LYS A 34 -18.98 10.15 -2.97
CA LYS A 34 -19.14 9.06 -1.97
C LYS A 34 -18.11 9.16 -0.84
N LEU A 35 -16.88 9.54 -1.14
CA LEU A 35 -15.85 9.73 -0.12
C LEU A 35 -16.23 10.86 0.85
N VAL A 36 -16.72 11.98 0.31
CA VAL A 36 -17.21 13.10 1.13
C VAL A 36 -18.33 12.63 2.06
N ALA A 37 -19.31 11.89 1.53
CA ALA A 37 -20.38 11.32 2.36
C ALA A 37 -19.85 10.39 3.46
N ALA A 38 -18.88 9.53 3.15
CA ALA A 38 -18.27 8.62 4.13
C ALA A 38 -17.49 9.35 5.23
N ILE A 39 -16.88 10.50 4.90
CA ILE A 39 -16.19 11.37 5.86
C ILE A 39 -17.23 12.08 6.75
N ASP A 40 -18.28 12.64 6.16
CA ASP A 40 -19.33 13.38 6.88
C ASP A 40 -20.09 12.49 7.86
N GLU A 41 -20.37 11.23 7.50
CA GLU A 41 -21.05 10.26 8.37
C GLU A 41 -20.34 9.98 9.70
N ARG A 42 -19.02 10.22 9.79
CA ARG A 42 -18.23 9.95 11.01
C ARG A 42 -18.53 10.94 12.14
N GLY A 43 -18.83 12.20 11.82
CA GLY A 43 -19.30 13.20 12.79
C GLY A 43 -18.42 13.47 14.03
N ASP A 44 -17.13 13.11 14.05
CA ASP A 44 -16.24 13.32 15.22
C ASP A 44 -15.81 14.79 15.34
N LYS A 45 -16.27 15.46 16.41
CA LYS A 45 -16.02 16.88 16.66
C LYS A 45 -14.57 17.23 16.98
N ASP A 46 -13.74 16.25 17.37
CA ASP A 46 -12.32 16.48 17.66
C ASP A 46 -11.42 16.24 16.42
N VAL A 47 -12.02 15.95 15.27
CA VAL A 47 -11.33 15.75 14.00
C VAL A 47 -11.79 16.82 13.02
N THR A 48 -10.83 17.56 12.48
CA THR A 48 -11.08 18.55 11.43
C THR A 48 -10.65 18.00 10.08
N TYR A 49 -11.52 18.13 9.07
CA TYR A 49 -11.29 17.69 7.70
C TYR A 49 -11.17 18.89 6.77
N PHE A 50 -10.21 18.86 5.86
CA PHE A 50 -10.14 19.77 4.73
C PHE A 50 -10.04 18.96 3.46
N LEU A 51 -10.94 19.23 2.52
CA LEU A 51 -10.95 18.67 1.17
C LEU A 51 -10.64 19.82 0.21
N PHE A 52 -9.52 19.74 -0.50
CA PHE A 52 -9.13 20.76 -1.48
C PHE A 52 -8.51 20.09 -2.71
N SER A 53 -9.16 20.26 -3.87
CA SER A 53 -8.73 19.66 -5.14
C SER A 53 -8.58 18.13 -5.03
N ASP A 54 -7.35 17.63 -5.12
CA ASP A 54 -6.92 16.24 -5.07
C ASP A 54 -6.42 15.84 -3.68
N SER A 55 -6.53 16.73 -2.70
CA SER A 55 -5.91 16.58 -1.39
C SER A 55 -6.94 16.51 -0.28
N ILE A 56 -6.65 15.65 0.71
CA ILE A 56 -7.45 15.50 1.94
C ILE A 56 -6.52 15.72 3.12
N VAL A 57 -6.95 16.54 4.07
CA VAL A 57 -6.21 16.79 5.31
C VAL A 57 -7.08 16.48 6.50
N VAL A 58 -6.54 15.68 7.42
CA VAL A 58 -7.19 15.29 8.68
C VAL A 58 -6.33 15.79 9.83
N ILE A 59 -6.92 16.53 10.76
CA ILE A 59 -6.21 17.16 11.87
C ILE A 59 -6.91 16.80 13.18
N SER A 60 -6.14 16.40 14.19
CA SER A 60 -6.63 16.29 15.56
C SER A 60 -5.51 16.48 16.57
N LYS A 61 -5.89 16.86 17.79
CA LYS A 61 -5.01 16.85 18.97
C LYS A 61 -4.68 15.43 19.43
N VAL A 62 -5.48 14.45 19.05
CA VAL A 62 -5.37 13.06 19.51
C VAL A 62 -4.87 12.17 18.37
N PHE A 63 -3.68 11.57 18.53
CA PHE A 63 -3.08 10.71 17.50
C PHE A 63 -3.99 9.55 17.10
N ALA A 64 -4.60 8.87 18.08
CA ALA A 64 -5.50 7.74 17.81
C ALA A 64 -6.64 8.14 16.87
N LYS A 65 -7.21 9.35 17.03
CA LYS A 65 -8.27 9.85 16.16
C LYS A 65 -7.78 10.08 14.72
N VAL A 66 -6.61 10.69 14.55
CA VAL A 66 -5.99 10.85 13.21
C VAL A 66 -5.69 9.49 12.58
N ARG A 67 -5.08 8.56 13.34
CA ARG A 67 -4.74 7.21 12.86
C ARG A 67 -5.98 6.45 12.39
N GLU A 68 -7.02 6.36 13.23
CA GLU A 68 -8.25 5.62 12.90
C GLU A 68 -8.99 6.24 11.72
N THR A 69 -9.04 7.56 11.67
CA THR A 69 -9.64 8.29 10.55
C THR A 69 -8.87 8.08 9.26
N ALA A 70 -7.55 8.23 9.32
CA ALA A 70 -6.66 8.02 8.19
C ALA A 70 -6.75 6.59 7.66
N ARG A 71 -6.69 5.61 8.57
CA ARG A 71 -6.82 4.19 8.25
C ARG A 71 -8.11 3.88 7.50
N SER A 72 -9.21 4.46 7.95
CA SER A 72 -10.50 4.20 7.33
C SER A 72 -10.69 4.89 5.99
N ILE A 73 -10.29 6.16 5.85
CA ILE A 73 -10.28 6.86 4.56
C ILE A 73 -9.45 6.09 3.53
N TYR A 74 -8.26 5.63 3.93
CA TYR A 74 -7.39 4.81 3.10
C TYR A 74 -8.01 3.46 2.75
N THR A 75 -8.60 2.77 3.73
CA THR A 75 -9.28 1.48 3.50
C THR A 75 -10.45 1.64 2.54
N TRP A 76 -11.30 2.65 2.76
CA TRP A 76 -12.39 2.99 1.85
C TRP A 76 -11.86 3.27 0.44
N GLY A 77 -10.76 4.01 0.36
CA GLY A 77 -10.10 4.34 -0.89
C GLY A 77 -9.75 3.08 -1.69
N ILE A 78 -9.04 2.16 -1.07
CA ILE A 78 -8.66 0.89 -1.69
C ILE A 78 -9.88 0.09 -2.18
N LEU A 79 -10.92 -0.01 -1.36
CA LEU A 79 -12.12 -0.80 -1.67
C LEU A 79 -12.98 -0.20 -2.79
N ASN A 80 -12.83 1.09 -3.08
CA ASN A 80 -13.60 1.80 -4.09
C ASN A 80 -12.74 2.23 -5.29
N ASP A 81 -11.57 1.59 -5.48
CA ASP A 81 -10.61 1.94 -6.53
C ASP A 81 -10.31 3.45 -6.48
N PHE A 82 -10.08 3.99 -5.29
CA PHE A 82 -9.77 5.40 -5.02
C PHE A 82 -8.45 5.46 -4.26
N TRP A 83 -7.36 5.38 -5.01
CA TRP A 83 -6.01 5.26 -4.50
C TRP A 83 -5.52 6.54 -3.86
N LEU A 84 -5.02 6.41 -2.63
CA LEU A 84 -4.58 7.51 -1.78
C LEU A 84 -3.14 7.26 -1.35
N ARG A 85 -2.32 8.29 -1.50
CA ARG A 85 -0.96 8.33 -0.95
C ARG A 85 -0.85 9.47 0.05
N GLY A 86 -0.10 9.27 1.13
CA GLY A 86 -0.13 10.25 2.21
C GLY A 86 0.94 10.07 3.26
N GLY A 87 0.88 10.95 4.26
CA GLY A 87 1.75 10.91 5.42
C GLY A 87 1.01 11.37 6.67
N ILE A 88 1.32 10.76 7.81
CA ILE A 88 0.92 11.23 9.14
C ILE A 88 2.16 11.80 9.83
N ALA A 89 2.05 13.00 10.36
CA ALA A 89 3.12 13.65 11.10
C ALA A 89 2.58 14.41 12.32
N HIS A 90 3.50 14.81 13.20
CA HIS A 90 3.22 15.64 14.37
C HIS A 90 4.09 16.90 14.35
N GLY A 91 3.48 18.04 14.65
CA GLY A 91 4.22 19.30 14.69
C GLY A 91 3.36 20.49 15.09
N GLY A 92 4.04 21.63 15.20
CA GLY A 92 3.39 22.90 15.52
C GLY A 92 2.39 23.31 14.45
N MET A 93 1.20 23.69 14.88
CA MET A 93 0.17 24.30 14.04
C MET A 93 0.08 25.79 14.36
N THR A 94 -0.20 26.58 13.33
CA THR A 94 -0.55 27.99 13.54
C THR A 94 -1.86 28.02 14.33
N PRO A 95 -1.89 28.63 15.54
CA PRO A 95 -3.11 28.75 16.32
C PRO A 95 -4.03 29.72 15.58
N LEU A 96 -4.99 29.16 14.86
CA LEU A 96 -5.99 29.95 14.18
C LEU A 96 -7.39 29.51 14.62
N ASP A 97 -8.25 30.50 14.81
CA ASP A 97 -9.63 30.30 15.23
C ASP A 97 -10.48 29.79 14.06
N PHE A 98 -10.68 28.46 14.01
CA PHE A 98 -11.40 27.72 12.98
C PHE A 98 -12.82 28.27 12.70
N SER A 99 -13.42 29.04 13.60
CA SER A 99 -14.76 29.63 13.42
C SER A 99 -14.80 30.80 12.42
N SER A 100 -13.66 31.40 12.08
CA SER A 100 -13.55 32.60 11.23
C SER A 100 -13.23 32.32 9.74
N PHE A 101 -13.16 31.04 9.36
CA PHE A 101 -12.49 30.59 8.13
C PHE A 101 -13.33 30.56 6.86
N VAL A 102 -14.65 30.61 6.99
CA VAL A 102 -15.59 30.71 5.87
C VAL A 102 -16.36 32.01 6.01
N SER A 103 -15.92 33.05 5.31
CA SER A 103 -16.64 34.33 5.25
C SER A 103 -17.01 34.66 3.81
N GLY A 104 -18.28 34.46 3.46
CA GLY A 104 -18.80 34.72 2.11
C GLY A 104 -18.03 33.94 1.04
N ASN A 105 -17.18 34.65 0.28
CA ASN A 105 -16.36 34.10 -0.82
C ASN A 105 -14.90 33.78 -0.43
N ARG A 106 -14.55 33.82 0.86
CA ARG A 106 -13.19 33.53 1.34
C ARG A 106 -13.16 32.25 2.15
N VAL A 107 -12.32 31.31 1.69
CA VAL A 107 -11.88 30.13 2.44
C VAL A 107 -10.39 30.31 2.71
N ILE A 108 -10.03 30.47 3.98
CA ILE A 108 -8.62 30.51 4.38
C ILE A 108 -8.24 29.09 4.84
N LEU A 109 -7.07 28.58 4.44
CA LEU A 109 -6.60 27.26 4.86
C LEU A 109 -5.66 27.43 6.07
N PRO A 110 -6.07 27.06 7.30
CA PRO A 110 -5.34 27.41 8.53
C PRO A 110 -4.06 26.61 8.79
N PHE A 111 -3.72 25.66 7.93
CA PHE A 111 -2.82 24.56 8.27
C PHE A 111 -1.41 24.67 7.70
N LEU A 112 -0.93 25.87 7.34
CA LEU A 112 0.50 26.12 7.10
C LEU A 112 1.27 26.05 8.45
N GLY A 113 1.57 24.83 8.87
CA GLY A 113 2.34 24.51 10.07
C GLY A 113 3.36 23.40 9.81
N GLU A 114 4.25 23.18 10.78
CA GLU A 114 5.31 22.16 10.69
C GLU A 114 4.72 20.75 10.48
N GLY A 115 3.63 20.43 11.17
CA GLY A 115 2.95 19.13 11.05
C GLY A 115 2.46 18.84 9.63
N TYR A 116 1.82 19.82 9.00
CA TYR A 116 1.38 19.72 7.60
C TYR A 116 2.56 19.56 6.63
N LEU A 117 3.60 20.40 6.77
CA LEU A 117 4.76 20.33 5.87
C LEU A 117 5.49 18.99 5.97
N LYS A 118 5.58 18.41 7.17
CA LYS A 118 6.14 17.06 7.35
C LYS A 118 5.27 15.99 6.71
N ALA A 119 3.95 16.02 6.94
CA ALA A 119 3.01 15.07 6.35
C ALA A 119 3.04 15.12 4.80
N TYR A 120 3.06 16.33 4.24
CA TYR A 120 3.21 16.56 2.79
C TYR A 120 4.55 16.04 2.25
N LYS A 121 5.66 16.32 2.96
CA LYS A 121 6.98 15.79 2.56
C LYS A 121 7.00 14.27 2.56
N LEU A 122 6.42 13.62 3.56
CA LEU A 122 6.33 12.16 3.63
C LEU A 122 5.59 11.58 2.42
N GLU A 123 4.43 12.15 2.07
CA GLU A 123 3.69 11.77 0.87
C GLU A 123 4.58 11.85 -0.38
N SER A 124 5.31 12.94 -0.55
CA SER A 124 6.13 13.17 -1.75
C SER A 124 7.20 12.10 -1.97
N THR A 125 7.64 11.42 -0.89
CA THR A 125 8.61 10.32 -0.95
C THR A 125 8.03 9.01 -1.47
N LEU A 126 6.70 8.85 -1.44
CA LEU A 126 6.03 7.61 -1.78
C LEU A 126 5.85 7.45 -3.29
N ASN A 127 6.21 6.28 -3.81
CA ASN A 127 5.83 5.77 -5.12
C ASN A 127 4.78 4.66 -4.99
N ILE A 128 3.86 4.81 -4.05
CA ILE A 128 2.83 3.83 -3.68
C ILE A 128 1.56 4.57 -3.21
N SER A 129 0.38 3.97 -3.39
CA SER A 129 -0.83 4.30 -2.66
C SER A 129 -0.73 3.72 -1.24
N GLY A 130 -0.18 4.50 -0.32
CA GLY A 130 -0.03 4.12 1.08
C GLY A 130 0.08 5.36 1.97
N ILE A 131 -0.04 5.17 3.29
CA ILE A 131 0.13 6.26 4.25
C ILE A 131 1.43 6.04 5.03
N ALA A 132 2.41 6.92 4.85
CA ALA A 132 3.64 6.91 5.62
C ALA A 132 3.45 7.47 7.04
N LEU A 133 4.18 6.92 8.00
CA LEU A 133 4.24 7.38 9.38
C LEU A 133 5.59 8.06 9.62
N ASP A 134 5.57 9.27 10.18
CA ASP A 134 6.78 9.97 10.62
C ASP A 134 7.53 9.15 11.68
N GLY A 135 8.86 9.11 11.60
CA GLY A 135 9.73 8.44 12.56
C GLY A 135 9.57 8.95 14.00
N ILE A 136 9.06 10.18 14.16
CA ILE A 136 8.78 10.79 15.48
C ILE A 136 7.84 9.94 16.35
N PHE A 137 7.00 9.10 15.75
CA PHE A 137 6.08 8.22 16.48
C PHE A 137 6.78 7.02 17.15
N PHE A 138 8.06 6.80 16.86
CA PHE A 138 8.82 5.66 17.37
C PHE A 138 9.94 6.10 18.31
N GLU A 139 10.04 7.40 18.61
CA GLU A 139 11.00 7.94 19.58
C GLU A 139 10.56 7.62 21.03
N PRO A 140 11.46 7.09 21.89
CA PRO A 140 11.16 6.82 23.29
C PRO A 140 10.63 8.06 24.03
N GLY A 141 9.51 7.91 24.74
CA GLY A 141 8.90 8.97 25.56
C GLY A 141 7.86 9.86 24.87
N LYS A 142 7.54 9.61 23.59
CA LYS A 142 6.39 10.24 22.91
C LYS A 142 5.16 9.32 22.97
N GLU A 143 3.94 9.90 22.93
CA GLU A 143 2.63 9.23 23.13
C GLU A 143 2.35 7.98 22.25
N CYS A 144 3.20 7.69 21.25
CA CYS A 144 3.02 6.64 20.26
C CYS A 144 3.55 5.24 20.64
N ALA A 145 3.81 4.98 21.92
CA ALA A 145 4.14 3.65 22.44
C ALA A 145 3.04 2.57 22.21
N ALA A 146 1.90 2.94 21.59
CA ALA A 146 0.76 2.06 21.31
C ALA A 146 0.70 1.49 19.89
N LEU A 147 1.59 1.89 18.96
CA LEU A 147 1.60 1.32 17.60
C LEU A 147 2.16 -0.10 17.61
N LYS A 148 1.35 -1.07 17.18
CA LYS A 148 1.73 -2.48 17.09
C LYS A 148 2.23 -2.81 15.69
N ARG A 149 3.50 -3.21 15.59
CA ARG A 149 4.08 -3.70 14.33
C ARG A 149 3.25 -4.87 13.80
N ARG A 150 2.99 -4.90 12.49
CA ARG A 150 2.16 -5.88 11.76
C ARG A 150 0.66 -5.83 12.05
N VAL A 151 0.21 -4.94 12.94
CA VAL A 151 -1.22 -4.71 13.23
C VAL A 151 -1.61 -3.31 12.76
N ASP A 152 -0.89 -2.29 13.22
CA ASP A 152 -1.13 -0.90 12.84
C ASP A 152 -0.25 -0.47 11.65
N PHE A 153 0.97 -1.00 11.55
CA PHE A 153 1.94 -0.58 10.53
C PHE A 153 2.91 -1.68 10.10
N VAL A 154 3.64 -1.45 9.01
CA VAL A 154 4.71 -2.31 8.50
C VAL A 154 5.89 -1.48 7.99
N GLU A 155 7.11 -2.00 8.16
CA GLU A 155 8.30 -1.53 7.42
C GLU A 155 8.25 -2.06 6.00
N TYR A 156 8.26 -1.17 5.01
CA TYR A 156 8.10 -1.51 3.60
C TYR A 156 9.18 -0.84 2.75
N GLU A 157 9.78 -1.61 1.86
CA GLU A 157 10.70 -1.12 0.84
C GLU A 157 9.98 -1.20 -0.51
N GLU A 158 9.83 -0.05 -1.19
CA GLU A 158 9.14 -0.01 -2.47
C GLU A 158 9.95 -0.78 -3.52
N TYR A 159 9.27 -1.57 -4.37
CA TYR A 159 9.93 -2.34 -5.42
C TYR A 159 10.49 -1.43 -6.52
N LEU A 160 9.77 -0.35 -6.80
CA LEU A 160 10.10 0.69 -7.76
C LEU A 160 10.13 2.05 -7.02
N PRO A 161 11.14 2.35 -6.20
CA PRO A 161 11.19 3.60 -5.45
C PRO A 161 11.46 4.80 -6.37
N LYS A 162 11.06 5.99 -5.93
CA LYS A 162 11.53 7.25 -6.55
C LYS A 162 13.02 7.41 -6.29
N ARG A 163 13.75 7.92 -7.29
CA ARG A 163 15.18 8.22 -7.15
C ARG A 163 15.41 9.20 -5.99
N GLY A 164 16.30 8.86 -5.07
CA GLY A 164 16.60 9.63 -3.86
C GLY A 164 15.67 9.35 -2.67
N TYR A 165 14.74 8.40 -2.79
CA TYR A 165 13.81 7.97 -1.74
C TYR A 165 13.74 6.43 -1.62
N GLU A 166 14.89 5.77 -1.78
CA GLU A 166 15.04 4.31 -1.73
C GLU A 166 15.05 3.72 -0.30
N ASP A 167 14.81 4.54 0.72
CA ASP A 167 14.79 4.15 2.12
C ASP A 167 13.52 3.40 2.53
N THR A 168 13.65 2.55 3.55
CA THR A 168 12.51 1.83 4.15
C THR A 168 11.49 2.80 4.75
N LYS A 169 10.22 2.61 4.41
CA LYS A 169 9.09 3.42 4.87
C LYS A 169 8.30 2.69 5.95
N LEU A 170 7.69 3.45 6.86
CA LEU A 170 6.73 2.92 7.84
C LEU A 170 5.32 3.18 7.31
N LEU A 171 4.67 2.16 6.76
CA LEU A 171 3.35 2.29 6.16
C LEU A 171 2.24 1.84 7.11
N LEU A 172 1.18 2.63 7.20
CA LEU A 172 -0.04 2.28 7.92
C LEU A 172 -0.75 1.11 7.20
N LEU A 173 -1.21 0.13 7.98
CA LEU A 173 -2.00 -0.98 7.46
C LEU A 173 -3.49 -0.59 7.35
N PRO A 174 -4.21 -1.08 6.32
CA PRO A 174 -5.65 -0.89 6.23
C PRO A 174 -6.38 -1.65 7.35
N GLU A 175 -7.69 -1.42 7.49
CA GLU A 175 -8.51 -2.10 8.50
C GLU A 175 -8.45 -3.63 8.32
N GLU A 176 -8.52 -4.36 9.44
CA GLU A 176 -8.43 -5.82 9.43
C GLU A 176 -9.53 -6.45 8.56
N GLY A 177 -9.18 -7.47 7.78
CA GLY A 177 -10.12 -8.18 6.91
C GLY A 177 -10.51 -7.45 5.62
N SER A 178 -10.21 -6.15 5.48
CA SER A 178 -10.53 -5.37 4.26
C SER A 178 -9.86 -5.92 2.99
N LEU A 179 -8.65 -6.47 3.12
CA LEU A 179 -7.87 -7.00 2.00
C LEU A 179 -8.52 -8.20 1.31
N ARG A 180 -9.44 -8.92 1.97
CA ARG A 180 -10.16 -10.03 1.37
C ARG A 180 -11.00 -9.58 0.17
N GLN A 181 -11.61 -8.40 0.26
CA GLN A 181 -12.45 -7.88 -0.81
C GLN A 181 -11.62 -7.54 -2.06
N ILE A 182 -10.36 -7.16 -1.88
CA ILE A 182 -9.42 -6.88 -2.98
C ILE A 182 -9.11 -8.17 -3.76
N VAL A 183 -8.93 -9.31 -3.08
CA VAL A 183 -8.70 -10.61 -3.74
C VAL A 183 -9.85 -10.96 -4.70
N ASP A 184 -11.07 -10.59 -4.33
CA ASP A 184 -12.26 -10.88 -5.12
C ASP A 184 -12.43 -9.92 -6.31
N THR A 185 -11.82 -8.73 -6.25
CA THR A 185 -11.99 -7.66 -7.25
C THR A 185 -10.70 -7.32 -8.02
N MET A 186 -9.63 -8.10 -7.86
CA MET A 186 -8.37 -7.86 -8.56
C MET A 186 -8.52 -8.01 -10.09
N TYR A 187 -8.56 -6.87 -10.80
CA TYR A 187 -8.54 -6.81 -12.26
C TYR A 187 -7.16 -6.38 -12.78
N PHE A 188 -6.32 -7.38 -13.12
CA PHE A 188 -4.99 -7.15 -13.70
C PHE A 188 -5.05 -6.35 -15.00
N GLU A 189 -6.04 -6.65 -15.84
CA GLU A 189 -6.21 -6.02 -17.14
C GLU A 189 -6.59 -4.54 -17.01
N GLU A 190 -7.59 -4.21 -16.20
CA GLU A 190 -8.05 -2.83 -16.02
C GLU A 190 -6.95 -1.95 -15.41
N MET A 191 -6.20 -2.48 -14.44
CA MET A 191 -5.07 -1.75 -13.83
C MET A 191 -3.95 -1.45 -14.82
N LEU A 192 -3.55 -2.42 -15.65
CA LEU A 192 -2.39 -2.24 -16.53
C LEU A 192 -2.74 -1.44 -17.79
N LYS A 193 -4.00 -1.47 -18.25
CA LYS A 193 -4.46 -0.66 -19.40
C LYS A 193 -4.79 0.79 -19.05
N SER A 194 -5.45 1.04 -17.92
CA SER A 194 -5.98 2.37 -17.61
C SER A 194 -4.94 3.33 -17.01
N HIS A 195 -3.77 2.81 -16.62
CA HIS A 195 -2.78 3.56 -15.81
C HIS A 195 -1.35 3.51 -16.36
N ILE A 196 -1.16 3.40 -17.68
CA ILE A 196 0.16 3.23 -18.30
C ILE A 196 1.19 4.31 -17.88
N ASN A 197 0.74 5.54 -17.62
CA ASN A 197 1.58 6.65 -17.20
C ASN A 197 1.99 6.62 -15.71
N ASP A 198 1.25 5.88 -14.88
CA ASP A 198 1.46 5.78 -13.42
C ASP A 198 1.76 4.33 -12.99
N ILE A 199 2.02 3.44 -13.94
CA ILE A 199 2.09 1.98 -13.77
C ILE A 199 2.99 1.53 -12.62
N ASP A 200 4.10 2.22 -12.39
CA ASP A 200 5.06 1.92 -11.31
C ASP A 200 4.43 2.09 -9.92
N LYS A 201 3.63 3.14 -9.75
CA LYS A 201 2.91 3.41 -8.49
C LYS A 201 1.88 2.33 -8.21
N TYR A 202 1.16 1.92 -9.25
CA TYR A 202 0.15 0.87 -9.15
C TYR A 202 0.79 -0.50 -8.85
N ILE A 203 1.95 -0.80 -9.44
CA ILE A 203 2.69 -2.03 -9.14
C ILE A 203 3.15 -2.07 -7.69
N ASN A 204 3.76 -1.00 -7.17
CA ASN A 204 4.16 -0.94 -5.76
C ASN A 204 2.94 -1.11 -4.83
N THR A 205 1.86 -0.40 -5.13
CA THR A 205 0.58 -0.49 -4.41
C THR A 205 0.08 -1.91 -4.34
N PHE A 206 0.08 -2.56 -5.48
CA PHE A 206 -0.40 -3.92 -5.62
C PHE A 206 0.49 -4.92 -4.89
N ILE A 207 1.81 -4.77 -5.00
CA ILE A 207 2.78 -5.60 -4.28
C ILE A 207 2.61 -5.45 -2.76
N PHE A 208 2.44 -4.23 -2.26
CA PHE A 208 2.17 -4.01 -0.84
C PHE A 208 0.91 -4.74 -0.36
N PHE A 209 -0.16 -4.76 -1.16
CA PHE A 209 -1.35 -5.54 -0.83
C PHE A 209 -1.11 -7.04 -0.88
N ILE A 210 -0.39 -7.54 -1.89
CA ILE A 210 -0.01 -8.95 -1.98
C ILE A 210 0.79 -9.36 -0.75
N GLU A 211 1.83 -8.62 -0.39
CA GLU A 211 2.66 -8.97 0.76
C GLU A 211 1.86 -8.94 2.06
N THR A 212 0.96 -7.96 2.20
CA THR A 212 0.09 -7.89 3.37
C THR A 212 -0.89 -9.08 3.40
N LEU A 213 -1.51 -9.40 2.27
CA LEU A 213 -2.41 -10.55 2.11
C LEU A 213 -1.69 -11.87 2.44
N LEU A 214 -0.54 -12.12 1.82
CA LEU A 214 0.25 -13.34 2.04
C LEU A 214 0.72 -13.47 3.48
N ARG A 215 0.86 -12.36 4.21
CA ARG A 215 1.19 -12.37 5.63
C ARG A 215 -0.01 -12.66 6.53
N THR A 216 -1.18 -12.08 6.26
CA THR A 216 -2.30 -12.03 7.23
C THR A 216 -3.47 -12.93 6.88
N ALA A 217 -3.65 -13.30 5.60
CA ALA A 217 -4.80 -14.07 5.17
C ALA A 217 -4.71 -15.54 5.61
N ASP A 218 -5.89 -16.17 5.76
CA ASP A 218 -5.99 -17.60 5.92
C ASP A 218 -5.57 -18.34 4.64
N HIS A 219 -5.29 -19.64 4.77
CA HIS A 219 -4.80 -20.43 3.64
C HIS A 219 -5.78 -20.50 2.46
N PRO A 220 -7.10 -20.73 2.65
CA PRO A 220 -8.06 -20.74 1.56
C PRO A 220 -8.07 -19.44 0.75
N THR A 221 -7.96 -18.28 1.41
CA THR A 221 -7.89 -16.98 0.72
C THR A 221 -6.62 -16.86 -0.11
N VAL A 222 -5.48 -17.33 0.39
CA VAL A 222 -4.22 -17.34 -0.37
C VAL A 222 -4.34 -18.22 -1.61
N VAL A 223 -4.93 -19.41 -1.51
CA VAL A 223 -5.13 -20.30 -2.67
C VAL A 223 -6.00 -19.63 -3.72
N LYS A 224 -7.14 -19.08 -3.32
CA LYS A 224 -8.06 -18.36 -4.23
C LYS A 224 -7.36 -17.17 -4.91
N PHE A 225 -6.55 -16.42 -4.17
CA PHE A 225 -5.73 -15.34 -4.72
C PHE A 225 -4.75 -15.83 -5.78
N LEU A 226 -4.00 -16.90 -5.51
CA LEU A 226 -3.03 -17.46 -6.46
C LEU A 226 -3.73 -17.98 -7.73
N ASP A 227 -4.87 -18.68 -7.59
CA ASP A 227 -5.64 -19.17 -8.73
C ASP A 227 -6.15 -18.02 -9.61
N ASN A 228 -6.70 -16.98 -8.99
CA ASN A 228 -7.15 -15.77 -9.70
C ASN A 228 -5.99 -15.07 -10.41
N LEU A 229 -4.85 -14.91 -9.72
CA LEU A 229 -3.64 -14.30 -10.25
C LEU A 229 -3.13 -15.03 -11.51
N LEU A 230 -3.03 -16.35 -11.45
CA LEU A 230 -2.54 -17.16 -12.57
C LEU A 230 -3.52 -17.14 -13.74
N LYS A 231 -4.83 -17.25 -13.47
CA LYS A 231 -5.87 -17.14 -14.50
C LYS A 231 -5.83 -15.79 -15.22
N GLN A 232 -5.60 -14.69 -14.48
CA GLN A 232 -5.46 -13.36 -15.07
C GLN A 232 -4.23 -13.27 -15.98
N LEU A 233 -3.10 -13.84 -15.56
CA LEU A 233 -1.90 -13.91 -16.40
C LEU A 233 -2.15 -14.74 -17.68
N GLU A 234 -2.88 -15.85 -17.58
CA GLU A 234 -3.21 -16.69 -18.74
C GLU A 234 -4.13 -16.00 -19.74
N LEU A 235 -5.10 -15.22 -19.25
CA LEU A 235 -6.06 -14.51 -20.10
C LEU A 235 -5.47 -13.29 -20.79
N HIS A 236 -4.57 -12.55 -20.13
CA HIS A 236 -4.14 -11.22 -20.58
C HIS A 236 -2.65 -11.12 -20.87
N GLY A 237 -1.85 -12.11 -20.44
CA GLY A 237 -0.39 -12.09 -20.48
C GLY A 237 0.16 -11.76 -21.86
N SER A 238 -0.28 -12.44 -22.92
CA SER A 238 0.27 -12.28 -24.28
C SER A 238 -0.15 -10.99 -25.01
N HIS A 239 -1.18 -10.29 -24.54
CA HIS A 239 -1.86 -9.26 -25.35
C HIS A 239 -1.81 -7.84 -24.78
N VAL A 240 -1.50 -7.68 -23.49
CA VAL A 240 -1.78 -6.42 -22.79
C VAL A 240 -0.63 -5.95 -21.90
N LEU A 241 0.18 -6.86 -21.37
CA LEU A 241 1.03 -6.54 -20.23
C LEU A 241 2.48 -6.25 -20.63
N ILE A 242 3.13 -5.30 -19.94
CA ILE A 242 4.56 -5.01 -20.12
C ILE A 242 5.36 -6.11 -19.40
N PRO A 243 6.15 -6.93 -20.12
CA PRO A 243 6.83 -8.10 -19.55
C PRO A 243 7.61 -7.82 -18.28
N SER A 244 8.45 -6.78 -18.31
CA SER A 244 9.33 -6.37 -17.19
C SER A 244 8.59 -5.89 -15.95
N LYS A 245 7.33 -5.49 -16.08
CA LYS A 245 6.51 -4.96 -14.98
C LYS A 245 5.66 -6.05 -14.33
N VAL A 246 5.15 -6.97 -15.14
CA VAL A 246 4.38 -8.13 -14.66
C VAL A 246 5.21 -9.03 -13.78
N ILE A 247 6.45 -9.33 -14.19
CA ILE A 247 7.31 -10.24 -13.46
C ILE A 247 7.62 -9.77 -12.02
N ILE A 248 7.66 -8.46 -11.76
CA ILE A 248 7.89 -7.87 -10.44
C ILE A 248 6.86 -8.37 -9.43
N ILE A 249 5.60 -8.44 -9.87
CA ILE A 249 4.47 -8.94 -9.07
C ILE A 249 4.74 -10.39 -8.67
N PHE A 250 5.17 -11.23 -9.60
CA PHE A 250 5.43 -12.65 -9.33
C PHE A 250 6.66 -12.86 -8.44
N VAL A 251 7.69 -12.00 -8.52
CA VAL A 251 8.79 -12.00 -7.55
C VAL A 251 8.26 -11.74 -6.15
N ALA A 252 7.43 -10.70 -5.98
CA ALA A 252 6.85 -10.36 -4.68
C ALA A 252 5.95 -11.48 -4.13
N VAL A 253 5.16 -12.13 -4.99
CA VAL A 253 4.32 -13.28 -4.60
C VAL A 253 5.19 -14.43 -4.11
N ILE A 254 6.22 -14.82 -4.86
CA ILE A 254 7.10 -15.93 -4.47
C ILE A 254 7.86 -15.60 -3.19
N GLU A 255 8.40 -14.38 -3.07
CA GLU A 255 9.06 -13.93 -1.84
C GLU A 255 8.10 -13.97 -0.65
N GLY A 256 6.87 -13.47 -0.81
CA GLY A 256 5.83 -13.52 0.22
C GLY A 256 5.48 -14.94 0.65
N LEU A 257 5.37 -15.89 -0.30
CA LEU A 257 5.12 -17.30 -0.02
C LEU A 257 6.28 -17.94 0.74
N ILE A 258 7.54 -17.67 0.37
CA ILE A 258 8.73 -18.14 1.08
C ILE A 258 8.78 -17.57 2.49
N ARG A 259 8.49 -16.28 2.67
CA ARG A 259 8.43 -15.64 4.00
C ARG A 259 7.34 -16.29 4.86
N ARG A 260 6.16 -16.54 4.30
CA ARG A 260 5.04 -17.22 4.97
C ARG A 260 5.40 -18.66 5.38
N PHE A 261 6.14 -19.38 4.54
CA PHE A 261 6.67 -20.70 4.88
C PHE A 261 7.66 -20.64 6.05
N ARG A 262 8.61 -19.70 6.01
CA ARG A 262 9.60 -19.50 7.09
C ARG A 262 8.99 -19.08 8.41
N SER A 263 7.84 -18.42 8.40
CA SER A 263 7.12 -18.03 9.62
C SER A 263 6.30 -19.16 10.25
N GLY A 264 6.30 -20.38 9.68
CA GLY A 264 5.53 -21.51 10.18
C GLY A 264 4.02 -21.42 9.88
N THR A 265 3.57 -20.43 9.12
CA THR A 265 2.14 -20.23 8.83
C THR A 265 1.55 -21.32 7.93
N PHE A 266 2.40 -22.15 7.33
CA PHE A 266 1.96 -23.35 6.60
C PHE A 266 1.76 -24.57 7.51
N ASP A 267 2.27 -24.54 8.74
CA ASP A 267 2.27 -25.70 9.66
C ASP A 267 0.86 -26.01 10.20
N ASP A 268 -0.03 -25.02 10.20
CA ASP A 268 -1.44 -25.16 10.61
C ASP A 268 -2.32 -25.85 9.55
N ILE A 269 -1.74 -26.28 8.42
CA ILE A 269 -2.46 -26.84 7.29
C ILE A 269 -2.13 -28.32 7.14
N PRO A 270 -3.11 -29.22 6.96
CA PRO A 270 -2.85 -30.66 6.81
C PRO A 270 -1.87 -31.00 5.68
N GLY A 271 -0.93 -31.91 5.89
CA GLY A 271 0.05 -32.35 4.88
C GLY A 271 1.40 -31.65 5.01
N ASN A 272 2.30 -31.85 4.04
CA ASN A 272 3.66 -31.33 4.09
C ASN A 272 3.71 -29.84 3.67
N PRO A 273 4.08 -28.90 4.57
CA PRO A 273 4.21 -27.48 4.27
C PRO A 273 5.13 -27.17 3.08
N ARG A 274 6.19 -27.97 2.93
CA ARG A 274 7.19 -27.79 1.88
C ARG A 274 6.65 -28.18 0.51
N GLU A 275 6.02 -29.34 0.38
CA GLU A 275 5.41 -29.79 -0.88
C GLU A 275 4.35 -28.80 -1.39
N ARG A 276 3.61 -28.17 -0.46
CA ARG A 276 2.64 -27.11 -0.79
C ARG A 276 3.32 -25.87 -1.37
N LEU A 277 4.39 -25.39 -0.71
CA LEU A 277 5.16 -24.25 -1.23
C LEU A 277 5.74 -24.56 -2.61
N GLU A 278 6.29 -25.75 -2.79
CA GLU A 278 6.84 -26.23 -4.06
C GLU A 278 5.78 -26.26 -5.16
N THR A 279 4.57 -26.73 -4.85
CA THR A 279 3.43 -26.73 -5.77
C THR A 279 3.07 -25.30 -6.21
N TYR A 280 2.95 -24.36 -5.27
CA TYR A 280 2.58 -22.98 -5.61
C TYR A 280 3.63 -22.27 -6.44
N VAL A 281 4.90 -22.35 -6.01
CA VAL A 281 6.02 -21.78 -6.76
C VAL A 281 6.14 -22.45 -8.13
N GLY A 282 5.92 -23.75 -8.20
CA GLY A 282 5.93 -24.51 -9.45
C GLY A 282 4.85 -24.10 -10.44
N ASN A 283 3.61 -23.95 -9.97
CA ASN A 283 2.50 -23.46 -10.78
C ASN A 283 2.79 -22.06 -11.33
N ILE A 284 3.28 -21.14 -10.50
CA ILE A 284 3.66 -19.79 -10.94
C ILE A 284 4.72 -19.85 -12.05
N LEU A 285 5.79 -20.61 -11.84
CA LEU A 285 6.88 -20.71 -12.82
C LEU A 285 6.44 -21.43 -14.10
N GLY A 286 5.54 -22.41 -13.99
CA GLY A 286 4.91 -23.10 -15.11
C GLY A 286 4.07 -22.14 -15.97
N THR A 287 3.19 -21.35 -15.36
CA THR A 287 2.38 -20.36 -16.07
C THR A 287 3.26 -19.27 -16.71
N LEU A 288 4.26 -18.75 -15.99
CA LEU A 288 5.22 -17.79 -16.56
C LEU A 288 5.97 -18.38 -17.77
N LYS A 289 6.31 -19.68 -17.75
CA LYS A 289 6.94 -20.36 -18.89
C LYS A 289 5.98 -20.44 -20.08
N THR A 290 4.76 -20.90 -19.86
CA THR A 290 3.72 -21.03 -20.91
C THR A 290 3.43 -19.69 -21.58
N GLN A 291 3.46 -18.60 -20.80
CA GLN A 291 3.21 -17.24 -21.28
C GLN A 291 4.46 -16.52 -21.82
N GLY A 292 5.62 -17.20 -21.88
CA GLY A 292 6.87 -16.63 -22.43
C GLY A 292 7.61 -15.66 -21.51
N TYR A 293 7.22 -15.54 -20.24
CA TYR A 293 7.80 -14.61 -19.27
C TYR A 293 8.95 -15.18 -18.44
N LEU A 294 9.18 -16.50 -18.49
CA LEU A 294 10.18 -17.15 -17.63
C LEU A 294 11.62 -16.59 -17.79
N PRO A 295 12.14 -16.32 -19.01
CA PRO A 295 13.48 -15.75 -19.15
C PRO A 295 13.60 -14.38 -18.47
N THR A 296 12.66 -13.47 -18.76
CA THR A 296 12.59 -12.13 -18.16
C THR A 296 12.49 -12.20 -16.64
N PHE A 297 11.69 -13.14 -16.12
CA PHE A 297 11.56 -13.37 -14.69
C PHE A 297 12.90 -13.78 -14.06
N VAL A 298 13.64 -14.72 -14.66
CA VAL A 298 14.92 -15.19 -14.13
C VAL A 298 15.94 -14.05 -14.09
N ASP A 299 16.06 -13.29 -15.18
CA ASP A 299 17.00 -12.16 -15.26
C ASP A 299 16.70 -11.13 -14.17
N TYR A 300 15.43 -10.77 -14.01
CA TYR A 300 15.03 -9.79 -13.00
C TYR A 300 15.22 -10.30 -11.57
N VAL A 301 14.90 -11.56 -11.27
CA VAL A 301 15.10 -12.11 -9.91
C VAL A 301 16.58 -12.07 -9.51
N LEU A 302 17.49 -12.34 -10.46
CA LEU A 302 18.93 -12.25 -10.20
C LEU A 302 19.37 -10.81 -9.92
N GLU A 303 18.87 -9.84 -10.68
CA GLU A 303 19.13 -8.42 -10.41
C GLU A 303 18.53 -7.95 -9.09
N TYR A 304 17.30 -8.39 -8.79
CA TYR A 304 16.57 -8.12 -7.56
C TYR A 304 17.33 -8.63 -6.33
N ASP A 305 17.76 -9.90 -6.34
CA ASP A 305 18.54 -10.50 -5.26
C ASP A 305 19.86 -9.76 -5.03
N LYS A 306 20.52 -9.32 -6.12
CA LYS A 306 21.74 -8.54 -6.02
C LYS A 306 21.49 -7.15 -5.42
N ALA A 307 20.44 -6.46 -5.85
CA ALA A 307 20.13 -5.10 -5.43
C ALA A 307 19.62 -5.03 -3.98
N ARG A 308 18.77 -5.99 -3.58
CA ARG A 308 18.12 -6.02 -2.25
C ARG A 308 18.77 -6.97 -1.25
N HIS A 309 19.85 -7.64 -1.63
CA HIS A 309 20.51 -8.66 -0.81
C HIS A 309 19.56 -9.77 -0.34
N THR A 310 18.59 -10.14 -1.18
CA THR A 310 17.65 -11.25 -0.94
C THR A 310 18.19 -12.58 -1.48
N THR A 311 17.44 -13.67 -1.25
CA THR A 311 17.83 -15.03 -1.65
C THR A 311 16.78 -15.74 -2.49
N VAL A 312 15.86 -15.00 -3.12
CA VAL A 312 14.67 -15.54 -3.80
C VAL A 312 15.07 -16.56 -4.86
N TYR A 313 16.08 -16.25 -5.69
CA TYR A 313 16.57 -17.17 -6.72
C TYR A 313 17.10 -18.48 -6.12
N LYS A 314 17.91 -18.35 -5.06
CA LYS A 314 18.53 -19.49 -4.37
C LYS A 314 17.46 -20.36 -3.71
N ASP A 315 16.43 -19.75 -3.13
CA ASP A 315 15.31 -20.44 -2.51
C ASP A 315 14.46 -21.20 -3.54
N ILE A 316 14.14 -20.57 -4.68
CA ILE A 316 13.49 -21.25 -5.81
C ILE A 316 14.31 -22.46 -6.27
N ASN A 317 15.63 -22.32 -6.41
CA ASN A 317 16.47 -23.44 -6.87
C ASN A 317 16.60 -24.55 -5.83
N ARG A 318 16.58 -24.26 -4.53
CA ARG A 318 16.54 -25.28 -3.48
C ARG A 318 15.22 -26.06 -3.49
N LEU A 319 14.11 -25.38 -3.77
CA LEU A 319 12.81 -26.03 -3.96
C LEU A 319 12.84 -26.95 -5.20
N ARG A 320 13.56 -26.58 -6.26
CA ARG A 320 13.71 -27.37 -7.50
C ARG A 320 14.76 -28.47 -7.45
N ALA A 321 15.81 -28.35 -6.64
CA ALA A 321 16.89 -29.35 -6.57
C ALA A 321 16.41 -30.71 -6.05
N ASP A 322 15.29 -30.74 -5.34
CA ASP A 322 14.63 -31.96 -4.88
C ASP A 322 13.52 -32.44 -5.86
N TRP A 323 13.33 -31.78 -7.03
CA TRP A 323 12.41 -32.23 -8.08
C TRP A 323 13.00 -33.29 -9.01
N SER A 324 14.33 -33.49 -8.99
CA SER A 324 15.00 -34.51 -9.82
C SER A 324 14.69 -35.95 -9.40
N ASP A 325 14.02 -36.16 -8.28
CA ASP A 325 13.54 -37.47 -7.83
C ASP A 325 12.14 -37.82 -8.38
N PHE A 326 11.54 -36.94 -9.20
CA PHE A 326 10.31 -37.19 -9.94
C PHE A 326 10.54 -37.01 -11.45
N HIS A 327 11.21 -37.99 -12.05
CA HIS A 327 11.18 -38.24 -13.48
C HIS A 327 10.53 -39.58 -13.79
#